data_AF-A0A9R0KDP9-F1
#
_entry.id   AF-A0A9R0KDP9-F1
#
_cell.length_a   1.000
_cell.length_b   1.000
_cell.length_c   1.000
_cell.angle_alpha   90.00
_cell.angle_beta   90.00
_cell.angle_gamma   90.00
#
_symmetry.space_group_name_H-M   'P 1'
#
loop_
_entity.id
_entity.type
_entity.pdbx_description
1 polymer ?
#
loop_
_entity_poly.entity_id
_entity_poly.type
_entity_poly.pdbx_seq_one_letter_code
_entity_poly.pdbx_strand_id
1 'polypeptide(L)'
;MATNEGGSSTPSLDTVDPARKYGKPEPTNKTNWHCTFCGKVTKGGALRMKQHLVGGFRNVTKCPTCPEHVREEVKLFMIKKAQAKIESQMMPMVNQFDHHDDDEEEQDCEIMNSKSSQQLRKKPKVKGPMDFFVTSPSENVLKGRKDRKDIFGACDKQLRDKTCKAIAKWFYDAGIPFHAATYDSFKGMLDAVAQYGMGFKPPSMHELRVPLLKSEVEEIDKLKEEHKKEWATKGCSIMSDGWRDSIASKDIVNFLVNSPKGSFFIKSMDVSNVVKDADLLFHMLDDMVEEVGEQNVIQVVTDNASNYVKAGKRYRSSSYFICYILFPFI
;
A
#
# COMPACT_ATOMS: atom_id res chain seq x y z
N MET A 1 35.66 -22.84 -48.68
CA MET A 1 35.74 -21.45 -49.17
C MET A 1 34.33 -21.03 -49.53
N ALA A 2 33.66 -20.33 -48.62
CA ALA A 2 32.32 -19.80 -48.81
C ALA A 2 32.46 -18.36 -49.29
N THR A 3 31.94 -18.06 -50.49
CA THR A 3 31.83 -16.70 -51.01
C THR A 3 30.40 -16.19 -50.78
N ASN A 4 30.39 -15.01 -50.18
CA ASN A 4 29.30 -14.15 -49.78
C ASN A 4 28.78 -13.35 -51.00
N GLU A 5 27.49 -12.98 -51.02
CA GLU A 5 26.82 -11.88 -51.77
C GLU A 5 25.33 -12.24 -51.93
N GLY A 6 24.32 -11.41 -51.67
CA GLY A 6 24.24 -10.05 -51.16
C GLY A 6 22.74 -9.79 -50.89
N GLY A 7 22.39 -9.60 -49.62
CA GLY A 7 21.03 -9.30 -49.19
C GLY A 7 20.68 -7.85 -49.50
N SER A 8 19.62 -7.66 -50.29
CA SER A 8 18.96 -6.37 -50.53
C SER A 8 18.36 -5.83 -49.22
N SER A 9 19.07 -4.92 -48.56
CA SER A 9 18.53 -4.12 -47.45
C SER A 9 17.74 -2.94 -47.98
N THR A 10 16.41 -2.99 -47.83
CA THR A 10 15.50 -1.85 -47.96
C THR A 10 15.82 -0.81 -46.86
N PRO A 11 15.88 0.49 -47.19
CA PRO A 11 16.27 1.53 -46.23
C PRO A 11 15.14 1.85 -45.25
N SER A 12 15.49 1.92 -43.97
CA SER A 12 14.65 2.35 -42.86
C SER A 12 14.21 3.81 -43.03
N LEU A 13 12.91 4.08 -42.88
CA LEU A 13 12.34 5.42 -42.81
C LEU A 13 12.80 6.12 -41.52
N ASP A 14 13.92 6.84 -41.61
CA ASP A 14 14.31 7.84 -40.63
C ASP A 14 13.28 8.98 -40.60
N THR A 15 12.44 9.03 -39.57
CA THR A 15 11.51 10.15 -39.38
C THR A 15 12.28 11.41 -38.99
N VAL A 16 12.61 12.23 -39.99
CA VAL A 16 13.29 13.52 -39.81
C VAL A 16 12.52 14.41 -38.83
N ASP A 17 13.22 14.99 -37.85
CA ASP A 17 12.65 15.88 -36.84
C ASP A 17 11.86 17.04 -37.49
N PRO A 18 10.56 17.22 -37.19
CA PRO A 18 9.73 18.27 -37.79
C PRO A 18 10.28 19.69 -37.63
N ALA A 19 11.11 19.98 -36.61
CA ALA A 19 11.78 21.27 -36.48
C ALA A 19 12.74 21.55 -37.64
N ARG A 20 13.43 20.53 -38.15
CA ARG A 20 14.35 20.63 -39.32
C ARG A 20 13.60 20.65 -40.64
N LYS A 21 12.38 20.12 -40.67
CA LYS A 21 11.49 20.14 -41.84
C LYS A 21 10.85 21.52 -42.04
N TYR A 22 10.48 22.19 -40.94
CA TYR A 22 9.71 23.44 -40.94
C TYR A 22 10.44 24.64 -40.33
N GLY A 23 11.74 24.49 -40.11
CA GLY A 23 12.59 25.53 -39.56
C GLY A 23 14.05 25.35 -39.99
N LYS A 24 14.78 26.47 -40.07
CA LYS A 24 16.20 26.49 -40.42
C LYS A 24 17.01 27.07 -39.27
N PRO A 25 18.04 26.36 -38.76
CA PRO A 25 18.93 26.94 -37.75
C PRO A 25 19.73 28.09 -38.36
N GLU A 26 20.00 29.11 -37.56
CA GLU A 26 20.82 30.25 -37.98
C GLU A 26 22.30 29.82 -38.07
N PRO A 27 23.05 30.18 -39.13
CA PRO A 27 24.43 29.72 -39.32
C PRO A 27 25.39 30.20 -38.22
N THR A 28 25.12 31.39 -37.67
CA THR A 28 25.96 32.03 -36.64
C THR A 28 25.62 31.56 -35.23
N ASN A 29 24.40 31.09 -34.99
CA ASN A 29 23.97 30.61 -33.68
C ASN A 29 22.99 29.44 -33.80
N LYS A 30 23.47 28.23 -33.49
CA LYS A 30 22.70 26.97 -33.58
C LYS A 30 21.47 26.91 -32.65
N THR A 31 21.40 27.81 -31.66
CA THR A 31 20.26 27.93 -30.73
C THR A 31 19.11 28.77 -31.28
N ASN A 32 19.35 29.53 -32.36
CA ASN A 32 18.34 30.34 -33.05
C ASN A 32 17.79 29.58 -34.25
N TRP A 33 16.47 29.62 -34.41
CA TRP A 33 15.78 28.93 -35.48
C TRP A 33 14.82 29.87 -36.21
N HIS A 34 14.85 29.86 -37.54
CA HIS A 34 13.96 30.61 -38.41
C HIS A 34 12.77 29.74 -38.83
N CYS A 35 11.56 30.22 -38.56
CA CYS A 35 10.33 29.56 -38.99
C CYS A 35 10.10 29.77 -40.49
N THR A 36 9.89 28.71 -41.27
CA THR A 36 9.67 28.84 -42.73
C THR A 36 8.33 29.45 -43.11
N PHE A 37 7.36 29.50 -42.19
CA PHE A 37 6.01 30.02 -42.48
C PHE A 37 5.83 31.51 -42.17
N CYS A 38 6.43 32.01 -41.09
CA CYS A 38 6.27 33.42 -40.69
C CYS A 38 7.59 34.18 -40.59
N GLY A 39 8.73 33.53 -40.87
CA GLY A 39 10.06 34.15 -40.81
C GLY A 39 10.55 34.50 -39.40
N LYS A 40 9.74 34.28 -38.35
CA LYS A 40 10.11 34.61 -36.98
C LYS A 40 11.30 33.76 -36.50
N VAL A 41 12.23 34.42 -35.81
CA VAL A 41 13.36 33.78 -35.13
C VAL A 41 12.94 33.37 -33.72
N THR A 42 13.07 32.09 -33.39
CA THR A 42 12.89 31.58 -32.02
C THR A 42 14.25 31.29 -31.38
N LYS A 43 14.48 31.87 -30.19
CA LYS A 43 15.69 31.66 -29.37
C LYS A 43 15.42 30.55 -28.34
N GLY A 44 16.12 29.42 -28.40
CA GLY A 44 15.87 28.28 -27.49
C GLY A 44 15.76 26.93 -28.19
N GLY A 45 16.46 26.78 -29.32
CA GLY A 45 16.62 25.51 -30.01
C GLY A 45 15.36 24.97 -30.69
N ALA A 46 15.44 23.70 -31.10
CA ALA A 46 14.40 23.03 -31.86
C ALA A 46 13.07 22.87 -31.11
N LEU A 47 13.10 22.78 -29.77
CA LEU A 47 11.90 22.66 -28.95
C LEU A 47 11.02 23.91 -29.05
N ARG A 48 11.62 25.10 -28.91
CA ARG A 48 10.89 26.36 -29.00
C ARG A 48 10.33 26.62 -30.40
N MET A 49 11.02 26.13 -31.43
CA MET A 49 10.51 26.13 -32.80
C MET A 49 9.24 25.27 -32.94
N LYS A 50 9.23 24.05 -32.39
CA LYS A 50 8.03 23.19 -32.38
C LYS A 50 6.87 23.82 -31.63
N GLN A 51 7.14 24.42 -30.46
CA GLN A 51 6.14 25.14 -29.66
C GLN A 51 5.55 26.34 -30.42
N HIS A 52 6.36 27.04 -31.21
CA HIS A 52 5.90 28.13 -32.07
C HIS A 52 4.96 27.63 -33.20
N LEU A 53 5.28 26.49 -33.81
CA LEU A 53 4.44 25.88 -34.86
C LEU A 53 3.08 25.41 -34.30
N VAL A 54 3.08 24.68 -33.18
CA VAL A 54 1.85 24.13 -32.57
C VAL A 54 1.00 25.23 -31.92
N GLY A 55 1.64 26.14 -31.17
CA GLY A 55 0.94 27.15 -30.36
C GLY A 55 0.36 26.59 -29.04
N GLY A 56 -0.09 27.47 -28.14
CA GLY A 56 -0.68 27.09 -26.84
C GLY A 56 0.27 27.16 -25.64
N PHE A 57 1.52 27.59 -25.84
CA PHE A 57 2.52 27.73 -24.77
C PHE A 57 2.59 29.19 -24.29
N ARG A 58 2.62 29.43 -22.96
CA ARG A 58 2.60 30.78 -22.36
C ARG A 58 3.79 31.64 -22.80
N ASN A 59 4.96 31.02 -22.98
CA ASN A 59 6.23 31.71 -23.26
C ASN A 59 6.66 31.68 -24.74
N VAL A 60 5.77 31.24 -25.65
CA VAL A 60 6.07 31.14 -27.09
C VAL A 60 4.89 31.63 -27.92
N THR A 61 5.13 32.66 -28.73
CA THR A 61 4.12 33.16 -29.67
C THR A 61 3.78 32.10 -30.70
N LYS A 62 2.49 31.83 -30.96
CA LYS A 62 2.07 30.94 -32.04
C LYS A 62 2.40 31.50 -33.42
N CYS A 63 2.76 30.63 -34.37
CA CYS A 63 2.91 31.01 -35.76
C CYS A 63 1.55 31.44 -36.33
N PRO A 64 1.42 32.61 -36.96
CA PRO A 64 0.15 33.05 -37.56
C PRO A 64 -0.14 32.33 -38.89
N THR A 65 0.90 31.96 -39.63
CA THR A 65 0.80 31.43 -41.01
C THR A 65 0.98 29.92 -41.13
N CYS A 66 1.18 29.21 -40.02
CA CYS A 66 1.36 27.75 -40.05
C CYS A 66 0.04 27.03 -40.40
N PRO A 67 -0.01 26.21 -41.47
CA PRO A 67 -1.19 25.43 -41.84
C PRO A 67 -1.59 24.40 -40.78
N GLU A 68 -2.89 24.13 -40.64
CA GLU A 68 -3.42 23.26 -39.58
C GLU A 68 -2.82 21.84 -39.62
N HIS A 69 -2.68 21.25 -40.81
CA HIS A 69 -2.11 19.91 -40.97
C HIS A 69 -0.66 19.81 -40.45
N VAL A 70 0.13 20.88 -40.59
CA VAL A 70 1.51 20.94 -40.07
C VAL A 70 1.52 21.04 -38.56
N ARG A 71 0.57 21.79 -37.97
CA ARG A 71 0.43 21.87 -36.50
C ARG A 71 0.14 20.51 -35.90
N GLU A 72 -0.77 19.78 -36.52
CA GLU A 72 -1.18 18.46 -36.04
C GLU A 72 -0.05 17.43 -36.19
N GLU A 73 0.69 17.43 -37.31
CA GLU A 73 1.89 16.60 -37.49
C GLU A 73 2.95 16.85 -36.40
N VAL A 74 3.27 18.12 -36.14
CA VAL A 74 4.26 18.50 -35.13
C VAL A 74 3.77 18.15 -33.71
N LYS A 75 2.46 18.32 -33.44
CA LYS A 75 1.84 17.97 -32.15
C LYS A 75 1.89 16.47 -31.88
N LEU A 76 1.54 15.64 -32.87
CA LEU A 76 1.62 14.18 -32.77
C LEU A 76 3.06 13.71 -32.55
N PHE A 77 4.02 14.31 -33.24
CA PHE A 77 5.44 14.02 -33.02
C PHE A 77 5.89 14.31 -31.59
N MET A 78 5.48 15.44 -31.01
CA MET A 78 5.79 15.78 -29.62
C MET A 78 5.18 14.80 -28.63
N ILE A 79 3.92 14.38 -28.84
CA ILE A 79 3.24 13.39 -27.99
C ILE A 79 3.95 12.03 -28.06
N LYS A 80 4.27 11.55 -29.27
CA LYS A 80 4.96 10.27 -29.48
C LYS A 80 6.34 10.25 -28.81
N LYS A 81 7.08 11.37 -28.88
CA LYS A 81 8.39 11.49 -28.22
C LYS A 81 8.28 11.54 -26.69
N ALA A 82 7.24 12.18 -26.15
CA ALA A 82 6.98 12.20 -24.71
C ALA A 82 6.59 10.81 -24.17
N GLN A 83 5.74 10.08 -24.91
CA GLN A 83 5.38 8.70 -24.58
C GLN A 83 6.60 7.76 -24.59
N ALA A 84 7.43 7.83 -25.62
CA ALA A 84 8.66 7.03 -25.70
C ALA A 84 9.63 7.32 -24.54
N LYS A 85 9.70 8.57 -24.07
CA LYS A 85 10.52 8.94 -22.90
C LYS A 85 9.98 8.30 -21.61
N ILE A 86 8.66 8.31 -21.40
CA ILE A 86 8.02 7.65 -20.25
C ILE A 86 8.24 6.14 -20.29
N GLU A 87 8.09 5.51 -21.47
CA GLU A 87 8.33 4.08 -21.64
C GLU A 87 9.80 3.70 -21.37
N SER A 88 10.75 4.53 -21.81
CA SER A 88 12.18 4.31 -21.54
C SER A 88 12.57 4.47 -20.06
N GLN A 89 11.82 5.25 -19.28
CA GLN A 89 12.04 5.46 -17.84
C GLN A 89 11.47 4.32 -16.97
N MET A 90 10.71 3.38 -17.53
CA MET A 90 10.08 2.26 -16.79
C MET A 90 10.79 0.90 -16.94
N MET A 91 12.00 0.84 -17.53
CA MET A 91 12.81 -0.40 -17.64
C MET A 91 13.82 -0.56 -16.48
N PRO A 92 14.08 -1.80 -15.98
CA PRO A 92 15.06 -2.03 -14.93
C PRO A 92 16.51 -1.97 -15.44
N MET A 93 17.38 -1.43 -14.58
CA MET A 93 18.78 -1.07 -14.80
C MET A 93 19.70 -2.27 -15.09
N VAL A 94 20.53 -2.17 -16.13
CA VAL A 94 21.79 -2.93 -16.29
C VAL A 94 22.88 -1.94 -16.74
N ASN A 95 23.97 -1.86 -15.98
CA ASN A 95 25.08 -0.89 -16.15
C ASN A 95 25.74 -0.95 -17.53
N GLN A 96 25.99 0.21 -18.17
CA GLN A 96 27.35 0.73 -18.44
C GLN A 96 27.36 2.16 -19.05
N PHE A 97 28.07 3.06 -18.35
CA PHE A 97 28.86 4.24 -18.77
C PHE A 97 28.25 5.50 -19.44
N ASP A 98 28.58 6.62 -18.78
CA ASP A 98 28.59 8.06 -19.11
C ASP A 98 28.16 8.54 -20.49
N HIS A 99 27.16 9.43 -20.49
CA HIS A 99 27.34 10.77 -21.05
C HIS A 99 26.45 11.78 -20.30
N HIS A 100 27.11 12.65 -19.53
CA HIS A 100 26.55 13.93 -19.09
C HIS A 100 26.19 14.74 -20.34
N ASP A 101 24.96 15.19 -20.42
CA ASP A 101 24.64 16.51 -20.96
C ASP A 101 23.47 17.07 -20.15
N ASP A 102 23.81 18.11 -19.40
CA ASP A 102 22.90 19.01 -18.72
C ASP A 102 21.93 19.63 -19.75
N ASP A 103 20.65 19.72 -19.38
CA ASP A 103 19.92 20.99 -19.45
C ASP A 103 18.49 20.83 -18.91
N GLU A 104 18.22 21.70 -17.94
CA GLU A 104 17.05 21.82 -17.10
C GLU A 104 15.79 22.34 -17.82
N GLU A 105 14.72 22.41 -17.01
CA GLU A 105 13.49 23.19 -17.13
C GLU A 105 12.23 22.40 -17.57
N GLU A 106 11.63 21.76 -16.56
CA GLU A 106 10.22 21.39 -16.53
C GLU A 106 9.33 22.64 -16.52
N GLN A 107 8.43 22.77 -17.49
CA GLN A 107 7.35 23.74 -17.44
C GLN A 107 6.03 23.08 -17.84
N ASP A 108 5.22 22.80 -16.82
CA ASP A 108 3.87 22.25 -16.94
C ASP A 108 2.94 23.20 -17.72
N CYS A 109 2.22 22.62 -18.69
CA CYS A 109 1.31 23.35 -19.57
C CYS A 109 -0.14 23.13 -19.14
N GLU A 110 -0.62 23.88 -18.14
CA GLU A 110 -2.06 23.98 -17.85
C GLU A 110 -2.76 24.91 -18.87
N ILE A 111 -3.70 24.35 -19.65
CA ILE A 111 -4.58 25.10 -20.55
C ILE A 111 -5.92 25.35 -19.84
N MET A 112 -6.14 26.60 -19.43
CA MET A 112 -7.46 27.11 -19.05
C MET A 112 -8.29 27.47 -20.29
N ASN A 113 -9.60 27.19 -20.25
CA ASN A 113 -10.54 27.71 -21.24
C ASN A 113 -11.69 28.43 -20.52
N SER A 114 -11.70 29.76 -20.64
CA SER A 114 -12.77 30.65 -20.18
C SER A 114 -13.81 30.81 -21.27
N LYS A 115 -15.11 30.76 -20.93
CA LYS A 115 -16.17 31.55 -21.60
C LYS A 115 -17.45 31.66 -20.75
N SER A 116 -17.68 32.90 -20.33
CA SER A 116 -18.92 33.67 -20.10
C SER A 116 -20.26 33.01 -19.73
N SER A 117 -20.84 33.63 -18.69
CA SER A 117 -22.19 33.57 -18.14
C SER A 117 -23.36 33.58 -19.15
N GLN A 118 -24.37 32.74 -18.89
CA GLN A 118 -25.79 33.08 -19.01
C GLN A 118 -26.63 32.05 -18.21
N GLN A 119 -27.39 32.55 -17.24
CA GLN A 119 -28.31 31.78 -16.40
C GLN A 119 -29.51 31.34 -17.22
N LEU A 120 -29.63 30.03 -17.48
CA LEU A 120 -30.87 29.38 -17.87
C LEU A 120 -31.04 28.10 -17.04
N ARG A 121 -32.19 28.01 -16.36
CA ARG A 121 -32.61 26.95 -15.42
C ARG A 121 -32.37 25.55 -16.03
N LYS A 122 -31.67 24.66 -15.33
CA LYS A 122 -31.43 23.26 -15.78
C LYS A 122 -32.16 22.23 -14.91
N LYS A 123 -32.89 21.36 -15.61
CA LYS A 123 -33.54 20.10 -15.17
C LYS A 123 -32.54 19.15 -14.46
N PRO A 124 -32.99 18.07 -13.78
CA PRO A 124 -32.11 17.17 -13.03
C PRO A 124 -31.03 16.60 -13.97
N LYS A 125 -29.76 16.77 -13.60
CA LYS A 125 -28.63 16.28 -14.41
C LYS A 125 -28.63 14.75 -14.40
N VAL A 126 -28.83 14.14 -15.57
CA VAL A 126 -28.46 12.74 -15.78
C VAL A 126 -26.93 12.69 -15.71
N LYS A 127 -26.39 12.06 -14.67
CA LYS A 127 -24.94 11.92 -14.45
C LYS A 127 -24.34 11.04 -15.55
N GLY A 128 -23.29 11.53 -16.18
CA GLY A 128 -22.58 10.81 -17.23
C GLY A 128 -21.59 9.79 -16.66
N PRO A 129 -21.03 8.90 -17.50
CA PRO A 129 -20.07 7.87 -17.06
C PRO A 129 -18.82 8.45 -16.35
N MET A 130 -18.44 9.69 -16.67
CA MET A 130 -17.30 10.39 -16.09
C MET A 130 -17.54 10.91 -14.66
N ASP A 131 -18.79 11.15 -14.27
CA ASP A 131 -19.13 11.76 -12.97
C ASP A 131 -18.91 10.81 -11.78
N PHE A 132 -18.74 9.50 -12.06
CA PHE A 132 -18.42 8.47 -11.07
C PHE A 132 -16.96 8.52 -10.58
N PHE A 133 -16.05 9.11 -11.35
CA PHE A 133 -14.62 9.15 -11.02
C PHE A 133 -14.22 10.38 -10.19
N VAL A 134 -15.12 11.36 -10.04
CA VAL A 134 -14.84 12.65 -9.38
C VAL A 134 -15.72 12.88 -8.14
N THR A 135 -16.73 12.04 -7.89
CA THR A 135 -17.61 12.17 -6.72
C THR A 135 -17.45 10.97 -5.80
N SER A 136 -17.02 11.20 -4.55
CA SER A 136 -17.04 10.20 -3.48
C SER A 136 -18.44 9.58 -3.34
N PRO A 137 -18.61 8.25 -3.35
CA PRO A 137 -19.93 7.65 -3.21
C PRO A 137 -20.45 7.83 -1.78
N SER A 138 -21.70 8.23 -1.63
CA SER A 138 -22.40 8.13 -0.35
C SER A 138 -22.73 6.67 -0.01
N GLU A 139 -22.91 6.41 1.28
CA GLU A 139 -23.11 5.11 1.94
C GLU A 139 -24.14 4.18 1.26
N ASN A 140 -25.10 4.74 0.53
CA ASN A 140 -26.16 3.99 -0.16
C ASN A 140 -25.74 3.32 -1.49
N VAL A 141 -24.50 3.49 -1.97
CA VAL A 141 -24.05 2.91 -3.26
C VAL A 141 -23.55 1.47 -3.14
N LEU A 142 -23.21 0.99 -1.93
CA LEU A 142 -22.66 -0.37 -1.74
C LEU A 142 -23.68 -1.49 -2.03
N LYS A 143 -24.99 -1.23 -1.88
CA LYS A 143 -26.04 -2.20 -2.25
C LYS A 143 -26.21 -2.37 -3.76
N GLY A 144 -25.80 -1.40 -4.58
CA GLY A 144 -26.02 -1.40 -6.04
C GLY A 144 -24.85 -1.94 -6.88
N ARG A 145 -23.82 -2.54 -6.27
CA ARG A 145 -22.64 -3.05 -7.00
C ARG A 145 -22.80 -4.47 -7.54
N LYS A 146 -23.75 -5.27 -7.03
CA LYS A 146 -23.99 -6.64 -7.54
C LYS A 146 -24.62 -6.66 -8.94
N ASP A 147 -25.32 -5.61 -9.35
CA ASP A 147 -26.07 -5.55 -10.62
C ASP A 147 -25.36 -4.78 -11.75
N ARG A 148 -24.07 -4.45 -11.60
CA ARG A 148 -23.33 -3.59 -12.56
C ARG A 148 -22.21 -4.28 -13.35
N LYS A 149 -22.38 -5.56 -13.69
CA LYS A 149 -21.41 -6.31 -14.52
C LYS A 149 -21.34 -5.83 -15.99
N ASP A 150 -22.39 -5.20 -16.51
CA ASP A 150 -22.55 -5.08 -17.96
C ASP A 150 -22.02 -3.78 -18.58
N ILE A 151 -21.59 -2.78 -17.78
CA ILE A 151 -21.19 -1.45 -18.29
C ILE A 151 -19.66 -1.25 -18.31
N PHE A 152 -18.88 -1.96 -17.48
CA PHE A 152 -17.45 -1.69 -17.30
C PHE A 152 -16.53 -2.92 -17.43
N GLY A 153 -17.03 -4.07 -17.91
CA GLY A 153 -16.36 -5.37 -17.78
C GLY A 153 -14.88 -5.44 -18.17
N ALA A 154 -14.42 -4.70 -19.20
CA ALA A 154 -13.01 -4.66 -19.58
C ALA A 154 -12.14 -3.72 -18.71
N CYS A 155 -12.67 -2.55 -18.34
CA CYS A 155 -11.98 -1.56 -17.49
C CYS A 155 -11.88 -2.06 -16.04
N ASP A 156 -12.93 -2.71 -15.55
CA ASP A 156 -12.99 -3.31 -14.21
C ASP A 156 -12.00 -4.47 -14.06
N LYS A 157 -11.87 -5.31 -15.10
CA LYS A 157 -10.87 -6.39 -15.12
C LYS A 157 -9.44 -5.85 -15.11
N GLN A 158 -9.11 -4.87 -15.95
CA GLN A 158 -7.77 -4.27 -15.97
C GLN A 158 -7.43 -3.57 -14.65
N LEU A 159 -8.39 -2.86 -14.06
CA LEU A 159 -8.20 -2.20 -12.77
C LEU A 159 -8.01 -3.23 -11.65
N ARG A 160 -8.83 -4.29 -11.63
CA ARG A 160 -8.66 -5.41 -10.70
C ARG A 160 -7.29 -6.06 -10.85
N ASP A 161 -6.87 -6.39 -12.07
CA ASP A 161 -5.59 -7.04 -12.32
C ASP A 161 -4.42 -6.15 -11.86
N LYS A 162 -4.50 -4.82 -12.08
CA LYS A 162 -3.50 -3.86 -11.58
C LYS A 162 -3.48 -3.83 -10.05
N THR A 163 -4.63 -3.76 -9.39
CA THR A 163 -4.74 -3.75 -7.93
C THR A 163 -4.23 -5.05 -7.32
N CYS A 164 -4.64 -6.20 -7.86
CA CYS A 164 -4.16 -7.50 -7.40
C CYS A 164 -2.64 -7.66 -7.58
N LYS A 165 -2.07 -7.18 -8.70
CA LYS A 165 -0.61 -7.17 -8.90
C LYS A 165 0.11 -6.31 -7.87
N ALA A 166 -0.43 -5.14 -7.51
CA ALA A 166 0.16 -4.28 -6.49
C ALA A 166 0.14 -4.93 -5.10
N ILE A 167 -0.99 -5.55 -4.72
CA ILE A 167 -1.12 -6.31 -3.47
C ILE A 167 -0.14 -7.48 -3.45
N ALA A 168 -0.08 -8.26 -4.53
CA ALA A 168 0.82 -9.41 -4.64
C ALA A 168 2.29 -8.98 -4.50
N LYS A 169 2.69 -7.90 -5.19
CA LYS A 169 4.04 -7.34 -5.06
C LYS A 169 4.37 -6.98 -3.61
N TRP A 170 3.45 -6.33 -2.89
CA TRP A 170 3.66 -6.01 -1.48
C TRP A 170 3.79 -7.28 -0.60
N PHE A 171 2.99 -8.32 -0.85
CA PHE A 171 3.14 -9.61 -0.15
C PHE A 171 4.53 -10.22 -0.35
N TYR A 172 5.04 -10.19 -1.59
CA TYR A 172 6.36 -10.72 -1.92
C TYR A 172 7.48 -9.89 -1.29
N ASP A 173 7.40 -8.57 -1.43
CA ASP A 173 8.41 -7.63 -0.91
C ASP A 173 8.49 -7.69 0.63
N ALA A 174 7.35 -7.84 1.31
CA ALA A 174 7.28 -7.92 2.78
C ALA A 174 7.45 -9.35 3.34
N GLY A 175 7.56 -10.37 2.48
CA GLY A 175 7.69 -11.76 2.91
C GLY A 175 6.46 -12.31 3.67
N ILE A 176 5.26 -11.84 3.32
CA ILE A 176 4.02 -12.21 4.02
C ILE A 176 3.54 -13.57 3.51
N PRO A 177 3.28 -14.56 4.40
CA PRO A 177 2.72 -15.84 4.00
C PRO A 177 1.38 -15.68 3.26
N PHE A 178 1.16 -16.40 2.15
CA PHE A 178 -0.07 -16.26 1.35
C PHE A 178 -1.35 -16.62 2.12
N HIS A 179 -1.24 -17.43 3.16
CA HIS A 179 -2.35 -17.71 4.07
C HIS A 179 -2.89 -16.43 4.71
N ALA A 180 -2.10 -15.35 4.84
CA ALA A 180 -2.58 -14.09 5.41
C ALA A 180 -3.76 -13.49 4.63
N ALA A 181 -3.90 -13.80 3.34
CA ALA A 181 -5.03 -13.33 2.53
C ALA A 181 -6.36 -14.04 2.85
N THR A 182 -6.36 -15.13 3.63
CA THR A 182 -7.58 -15.85 4.03
C THR A 182 -8.25 -15.24 5.26
N TYR A 183 -7.51 -14.49 6.08
CA TYR A 183 -8.05 -13.86 7.28
C TYR A 183 -9.10 -12.80 6.93
N ASP A 184 -10.18 -12.75 7.71
CA ASP A 184 -11.24 -11.76 7.47
C ASP A 184 -10.76 -10.32 7.74
N SER A 185 -9.75 -10.13 8.60
CA SER A 185 -9.10 -8.83 8.80
C SER A 185 -8.45 -8.29 7.53
N PHE A 186 -7.94 -9.15 6.64
CA PHE A 186 -7.41 -8.73 5.34
C PHE A 186 -8.50 -8.14 4.44
N LYS A 187 -9.68 -8.79 4.40
CA LYS A 187 -10.85 -8.27 3.67
C LYS A 187 -11.35 -6.98 4.30
N GLY A 188 -11.47 -6.94 5.63
CA GLY A 188 -11.89 -5.75 6.38
C GLY A 188 -10.98 -4.55 6.14
N MET A 189 -9.66 -4.76 6.09
CA MET A 189 -8.69 -3.73 5.72
C MET A 189 -8.94 -3.18 4.31
N LEU A 190 -9.10 -4.06 3.31
CA LEU A 190 -9.34 -3.64 1.93
C LEU A 190 -10.68 -2.89 1.79
N ASP A 191 -11.72 -3.33 2.49
CA ASP A 191 -13.01 -2.67 2.52
C ASP A 191 -12.91 -1.28 3.17
N ALA A 192 -12.20 -1.14 4.28
CA ALA A 192 -11.97 0.15 4.94
C ALA A 192 -11.19 1.12 4.04
N VAL A 193 -10.14 0.66 3.36
CA VAL A 193 -9.38 1.48 2.39
C VAL A 193 -10.26 1.88 1.21
N ALA A 194 -11.07 0.95 0.70
CA ALA A 194 -11.98 1.22 -0.42
C ALA A 194 -13.11 2.20 -0.04
N GLN A 195 -13.61 2.13 1.20
CA GLN A 195 -14.61 3.05 1.74
C GLN A 195 -14.04 4.46 1.95
N TYR A 196 -12.79 4.57 2.42
CA TYR A 196 -12.11 5.87 2.51
C TYR A 196 -11.93 6.51 1.12
N GLY A 197 -11.48 5.71 0.14
CA GLY A 197 -11.34 6.14 -1.25
C GLY A 197 -10.06 6.91 -1.55
N MET A 198 -10.09 7.76 -2.58
CA MET A 198 -8.92 8.49 -3.05
C MET A 198 -8.40 9.48 -1.99
N GLY A 199 -7.08 9.53 -1.81
CA GLY A 199 -6.44 10.39 -0.82
C GLY A 199 -6.13 9.71 0.52
N PHE A 200 -6.47 8.43 0.68
CA PHE A 200 -6.01 7.64 1.81
C PHE A 200 -4.48 7.64 1.88
N LYS A 201 -3.94 8.05 3.03
CA LYS A 201 -2.52 7.94 3.34
C LYS A 201 -2.33 6.71 4.20
N PRO A 202 -1.55 5.70 3.75
CA PRO A 202 -1.25 4.54 4.56
C PRO A 202 -0.59 4.92 5.88
N PRO A 203 -0.83 4.18 6.97
CA PRO A 203 -0.22 4.45 8.25
C PRO A 203 1.30 4.25 8.17
N SER A 204 2.04 5.12 8.86
CA SER A 204 3.49 5.00 9.02
C SER A 204 3.86 3.85 9.97
N MET A 205 5.12 3.42 9.92
CA MET A 205 5.65 2.40 10.85
C MET A 205 5.51 2.83 12.32
N HIS A 206 5.67 4.12 12.62
CA HIS A 206 5.47 4.64 13.97
C HIS A 206 4.00 4.54 14.39
N GLU A 207 3.07 4.94 13.52
CA GLU A 207 1.64 4.86 13.79
C GLU A 207 1.17 3.43 14.04
N LEU A 208 1.64 2.47 13.23
CA LEU A 208 1.34 1.05 13.42
C LEU A 208 1.89 0.52 14.75
N ARG A 209 3.16 0.80 15.05
CA ARG A 209 3.84 0.23 16.22
C ARG A 209 3.37 0.80 17.56
N VAL A 210 2.93 2.05 17.59
CA VAL A 210 2.69 2.76 18.86
C VAL A 210 1.22 3.11 19.05
N PRO A 211 0.63 4.15 18.41
CA PRO A 211 -0.74 4.55 18.71
C PRO A 211 -1.79 3.52 18.26
N LEU A 212 -1.66 2.93 17.06
CA LEU A 212 -2.65 1.97 16.57
C LEU A 212 -2.60 0.65 17.35
N LEU A 213 -1.40 0.16 17.67
CA LEU A 213 -1.26 -1.01 18.54
C LEU A 213 -1.84 -0.77 19.94
N LYS A 214 -1.60 0.40 20.54
CA LYS A 214 -2.20 0.76 21.83
C LYS A 214 -3.72 0.81 21.75
N SER A 215 -4.28 1.43 20.70
CA SER A 215 -5.72 1.47 20.48
C SER A 215 -6.33 0.08 20.38
N GLU A 216 -5.70 -0.84 19.65
CA GLU A 216 -6.16 -2.23 19.55
C GLU A 216 -6.12 -2.95 20.91
N VAL A 217 -5.03 -2.76 21.69
CA VAL A 217 -4.92 -3.32 23.04
C VAL A 217 -6.04 -2.81 23.94
N GLU A 218 -6.35 -1.52 23.89
CA GLU A 218 -7.47 -0.94 24.66
C GLU A 218 -8.84 -1.51 24.24
N GLU A 219 -9.04 -1.80 22.95
CA GLU A 219 -10.26 -2.45 22.46
C GLU A 219 -10.38 -3.89 22.96
N ILE A 220 -9.29 -4.65 22.92
CA ILE A 220 -9.23 -6.00 23.46
C ILE A 220 -9.42 -6.01 24.98
N ASP A 221 -8.87 -5.02 25.70
CA ASP A 221 -9.08 -4.87 27.15
C ASP A 221 -10.55 -4.56 27.49
N LYS A 222 -11.26 -3.81 26.65
CA LYS A 222 -12.72 -3.64 26.81
C LYS A 222 -13.46 -4.96 26.64
N LEU A 223 -13.05 -5.80 25.69
CA LEU A 223 -13.62 -7.14 25.51
C LEU A 223 -13.32 -8.05 26.73
N LYS A 224 -12.15 -7.90 27.35
CA LYS A 224 -11.75 -8.60 28.59
C LYS A 224 -12.75 -8.39 29.72
N GLU A 225 -13.33 -7.19 29.84
CA GLU A 225 -14.31 -6.87 30.90
C GLU A 225 -15.55 -7.77 30.83
N GLU A 226 -15.98 -8.19 29.64
CA GLU A 226 -17.08 -9.13 29.54
C GLU A 226 -16.71 -10.55 29.99
N HIS A 227 -15.45 -10.95 29.80
CA HIS A 227 -14.95 -12.22 30.34
C HIS A 227 -14.85 -12.15 31.86
N LYS A 228 -14.36 -11.04 32.43
CA LYS A 228 -14.29 -10.84 33.89
C LYS A 228 -15.65 -10.96 34.58
N LYS A 229 -16.73 -10.43 33.98
CA LYS A 229 -18.10 -10.60 34.50
C LYS A 229 -18.50 -12.08 34.59
N GLU A 230 -18.12 -12.87 33.60
CA GLU A 230 -18.38 -14.31 33.62
C GLU A 230 -17.51 -15.04 34.65
N TRP A 231 -16.24 -14.65 34.80
CA TRP A 231 -15.35 -15.19 35.81
C TRP A 231 -15.90 -14.95 37.23
N ALA A 232 -16.48 -13.78 37.49
CA ALA A 232 -17.11 -13.48 38.77
C ALA A 232 -18.37 -14.31 39.06
N THR A 233 -19.07 -14.78 38.02
CA THR A 233 -20.33 -15.53 38.17
C THR A 233 -20.10 -17.04 38.25
N LYS A 234 -19.21 -17.57 37.40
CA LYS A 234 -19.01 -19.01 37.21
C LYS A 234 -17.62 -19.49 37.59
N GLY A 235 -16.73 -18.58 37.94
CA GLY A 235 -15.30 -18.84 38.11
C GLY A 235 -14.56 -19.04 36.78
N CYS A 236 -13.25 -19.18 36.87
CA CYS A 236 -12.35 -19.40 35.75
C CYS A 236 -11.15 -20.27 36.14
N SER A 237 -10.46 -20.79 35.12
CA SER A 237 -9.21 -21.55 35.26
C SER A 237 -8.06 -20.73 34.72
N ILE A 238 -7.01 -20.53 35.52
CA ILE A 238 -5.77 -19.93 35.02
C ILE A 238 -4.94 -21.06 34.40
N MET A 239 -4.40 -20.82 33.21
CA MET A 239 -3.53 -21.75 32.49
C MET A 239 -2.18 -21.06 32.28
N SER A 240 -1.11 -21.74 32.69
CA SER A 240 0.27 -21.30 32.45
C SER A 240 0.99 -22.33 31.60
N ASP A 241 1.65 -21.85 30.55
CA ASP A 241 2.46 -22.67 29.66
C ASP A 241 3.83 -22.02 29.47
N GLY A 242 4.89 -22.79 29.77
CA GLY A 242 6.27 -22.36 29.68
C GLY A 242 6.95 -22.97 28.46
N TRP A 243 7.46 -22.14 27.55
CA TRP A 243 8.23 -22.62 26.42
C TRP A 243 9.65 -22.02 26.39
N ARG A 244 10.57 -22.77 25.77
CA ARG A 244 11.96 -22.38 25.58
C ARG A 244 12.26 -22.29 24.09
N ASP A 245 12.59 -21.09 23.64
CA ASP A 245 13.21 -20.87 22.36
C ASP A 245 14.73 -21.03 22.50
N SER A 246 15.23 -22.21 22.10
CA SER A 246 16.67 -22.47 22.09
C SER A 246 17.45 -21.62 21.09
N ILE A 247 16.81 -21.13 20.03
CA ILE A 247 17.46 -20.34 18.97
C ILE A 247 17.61 -18.89 19.44
N ALA A 248 16.52 -18.31 19.96
CA ALA A 248 16.56 -16.96 20.52
C ALA A 248 17.17 -16.91 21.93
N SER A 249 17.46 -18.09 22.53
CA SER A 249 17.83 -18.23 23.95
C SER A 249 16.82 -17.54 24.86
N LYS A 250 15.53 -17.64 24.50
CA LYS A 250 14.43 -17.04 25.25
C LYS A 250 13.62 -18.07 25.98
N ASP A 251 13.29 -17.76 27.21
CA ASP A 251 12.43 -18.53 28.07
C ASP A 251 11.19 -17.70 28.35
N ILE A 252 10.03 -18.16 27.89
CA ILE A 252 8.78 -17.38 27.92
C ILE A 252 7.70 -18.17 28.65
N VAL A 253 6.96 -17.48 29.52
CA VAL A 253 5.79 -18.04 30.21
C VAL A 253 4.54 -17.29 29.75
N ASN A 254 3.57 -18.04 29.22
CA ASN A 254 2.29 -17.52 28.78
C ASN A 254 1.22 -17.76 29.84
N PHE A 255 0.35 -16.78 30.05
CA PHE A 255 -0.80 -16.88 30.93
C PHE A 255 -2.10 -16.67 30.15
N LEU A 256 -3.00 -17.63 30.29
CA LEU A 256 -4.34 -17.59 29.73
C LEU A 256 -5.36 -17.85 30.83
N VAL A 257 -6.55 -17.28 30.68
CA VAL A 257 -7.69 -17.56 31.57
C VAL A 257 -8.78 -18.20 30.75
N ASN A 258 -9.22 -19.38 31.16
CA ASN A 258 -10.30 -20.11 30.53
C ASN A 258 -11.58 -20.03 31.35
N SER A 259 -12.69 -19.73 30.69
CA SER A 259 -14.04 -19.79 31.27
C SER A 259 -15.02 -20.40 30.27
N PRO A 260 -16.29 -20.65 30.65
CA PRO A 260 -17.29 -21.14 29.70
C PRO A 260 -17.55 -20.19 28.51
N LYS A 261 -17.16 -18.91 28.61
CA LYS A 261 -17.16 -17.96 27.49
C LYS A 261 -16.12 -18.29 26.41
N GLY A 262 -15.04 -18.96 26.82
CA GLY A 262 -13.84 -19.17 26.03
C GLY A 262 -12.57 -18.78 26.79
N SER A 263 -11.44 -18.96 26.12
CA SER A 263 -10.12 -18.61 26.65
C SER A 263 -9.73 -17.18 26.26
N PHE A 264 -9.08 -16.49 27.20
CA PHE A 264 -8.57 -15.14 27.00
C PHE A 264 -7.09 -15.11 27.36
N PHE A 265 -6.25 -14.60 26.44
CA PHE A 265 -4.82 -14.42 26.71
C PHE A 265 -4.61 -13.19 27.60
N ILE A 266 -3.88 -13.34 28.70
CA ILE A 266 -3.66 -12.26 29.66
C ILE A 266 -2.34 -11.56 29.40
N LYS A 267 -1.24 -12.31 29.49
CA LYS A 267 0.10 -11.78 29.28
C LYS A 267 1.10 -12.89 28.99
N SER A 268 2.23 -12.49 28.45
CA SER A 268 3.42 -13.32 28.26
C SER A 268 4.59 -12.65 28.96
N MET A 269 5.38 -13.43 29.69
CA MET A 269 6.51 -12.95 30.49
C MET A 269 7.80 -13.56 29.97
N ASP A 270 8.79 -12.71 29.70
CA ASP A 270 10.16 -13.13 29.40
C ASP A 270 10.90 -13.39 30.72
N VAL A 271 11.29 -14.64 30.94
CA VAL A 271 11.97 -15.11 32.15
C VAL A 271 13.38 -15.63 31.85
N SER A 272 13.95 -15.26 30.69
CA SER A 272 15.28 -15.70 30.23
C SER A 272 16.41 -15.33 31.17
N ASN A 273 16.29 -14.18 31.85
CA ASN A 273 17.31 -13.65 32.76
C ASN A 273 17.14 -14.13 34.21
N VAL A 274 16.14 -14.98 34.48
CA VAL A 274 15.83 -15.41 35.84
C VAL A 274 16.04 -16.92 35.95
N VAL A 275 16.57 -17.36 37.08
CA VAL A 275 16.63 -18.78 37.40
C VAL A 275 15.19 -19.27 37.52
N LYS A 276 14.79 -20.19 36.63
CA LYS A 276 13.50 -20.87 36.68
C LYS A 276 13.46 -21.86 37.85
N ASP A 277 13.46 -21.36 39.07
CA ASP A 277 13.18 -22.20 40.23
C ASP A 277 11.66 -22.28 40.48
N ALA A 278 11.29 -23.13 41.44
CA ALA A 278 9.88 -23.31 41.79
C ALA A 278 9.29 -22.08 42.50
N ASP A 279 10.14 -21.23 43.10
CA ASP A 279 9.71 -20.07 43.88
C ASP A 279 9.31 -18.93 42.96
N LEU A 280 10.09 -18.65 41.91
CA LEU A 280 9.73 -17.68 40.88
C LEU A 280 8.41 -18.05 40.21
N LEU A 281 8.25 -19.32 39.82
CA LEU A 281 7.02 -19.80 39.20
C LEU A 281 5.83 -19.70 40.15
N PHE A 282 6.04 -20.01 41.44
CA PHE A 282 5.01 -19.84 42.46
C PHE A 282 4.56 -18.37 42.55
N HIS A 283 5.50 -17.42 42.65
CA HIS A 283 5.17 -15.99 42.71
C HIS A 283 4.46 -15.49 41.44
N MET A 284 4.88 -15.93 40.26
CA MET A 284 4.19 -15.56 39.02
C MET A 284 2.75 -16.08 38.95
N LEU A 285 2.49 -17.27 39.49
CA LEU A 285 1.15 -17.83 39.56
C LEU A 285 0.31 -17.10 40.61
N ASP A 286 0.90 -16.74 41.74
CA ASP A 286 0.27 -15.98 42.82
C ASP A 286 -0.15 -14.57 42.35
N ASP A 287 0.78 -13.82 41.75
CA ASP A 287 0.52 -12.52 41.11
C ASP A 287 -0.61 -12.63 40.08
N MET A 288 -0.69 -13.76 39.37
CA MET A 288 -1.73 -13.98 38.38
C MET A 288 -3.10 -14.28 38.97
N VAL A 289 -3.13 -14.99 40.09
CA VAL A 289 -4.37 -15.21 40.85
C VAL A 289 -4.86 -13.91 41.47
N GLU A 290 -3.96 -13.07 42.01
CA GLU A 290 -4.33 -11.73 42.49
C GLU A 290 -4.87 -10.85 41.36
N GLU A 291 -4.23 -10.82 40.19
CA GLU A 291 -4.67 -10.00 39.05
C GLU A 291 -6.07 -10.41 38.53
N VAL A 292 -6.38 -11.71 38.56
CA VAL A 292 -7.69 -12.25 38.16
C VAL A 292 -8.74 -12.11 39.29
N GLY A 293 -8.28 -12.07 40.54
CA GLY A 293 -9.08 -12.08 41.75
C GLY A 293 -9.30 -13.51 42.25
N GLU A 294 -8.77 -13.82 43.43
CA GLU A 294 -8.82 -15.13 44.08
C GLU A 294 -10.22 -15.75 44.09
N GLN A 295 -11.25 -14.96 44.39
CA GLN A 295 -12.65 -15.40 44.43
C GLN A 295 -13.21 -15.87 43.09
N ASN A 296 -12.57 -15.48 41.98
CA ASN A 296 -12.97 -15.85 40.63
C ASN A 296 -12.21 -17.08 40.11
N VAL A 297 -11.15 -17.52 40.79
CA VAL A 297 -10.31 -18.63 40.34
C VAL A 297 -10.86 -19.93 40.94
N ILE A 298 -11.03 -20.96 40.11
CA ILE A 298 -11.42 -22.30 40.58
C ILE A 298 -10.18 -23.21 40.64
N GLN A 299 -9.30 -23.06 39.65
CA GLN A 299 -8.12 -23.89 39.50
C GLN A 299 -7.01 -23.16 38.74
N VAL A 300 -5.79 -23.59 39.01
CA VAL A 300 -4.59 -23.19 38.28
C VAL A 300 -4.03 -24.44 37.60
N VAL A 301 -3.80 -24.33 36.30
CA VAL A 301 -3.41 -25.40 35.41
C VAL A 301 -2.04 -25.09 34.85
N THR A 302 -1.11 -26.02 35.00
CA THR A 302 0.30 -25.85 34.63
C THR A 302 0.81 -27.08 33.90
N ASP A 303 1.94 -26.94 33.21
CA ASP A 303 2.64 -28.05 32.59
C ASP A 303 3.21 -29.05 33.63
N ASN A 304 3.68 -30.20 33.14
CA ASN A 304 4.26 -31.26 33.97
C ASN A 304 5.79 -31.12 34.14
N ALA A 305 6.40 -30.00 33.77
CA ALA A 305 7.82 -29.80 33.98
C ALA A 305 8.14 -29.75 35.48
N SER A 306 9.32 -30.22 35.86
CA SER A 306 9.67 -30.45 37.27
C SER A 306 9.50 -29.22 38.17
N ASN A 307 9.72 -28.03 37.62
CA ASN A 307 9.66 -26.78 38.39
C ASN A 307 8.20 -26.33 38.59
N TYR A 308 7.33 -26.52 37.59
CA TYR A 308 5.89 -26.31 37.72
C TYR A 308 5.25 -27.31 38.70
N VAL A 309 5.66 -28.58 38.67
CA VAL A 309 5.19 -29.58 39.66
C VAL A 309 5.58 -29.19 41.08
N LYS A 310 6.80 -28.68 41.30
CA LYS A 310 7.24 -28.18 42.61
C LYS A 310 6.46 -26.95 43.04
N ALA A 311 6.29 -25.98 42.13
CA ALA A 311 5.51 -24.76 42.38
C ALA A 311 4.05 -25.07 42.71
N GLY A 312 3.40 -25.96 41.94
CA GLY A 312 2.02 -26.38 42.16
C GLY A 312 1.81 -27.13 43.48
N LYS A 313 2.77 -27.97 43.90
CA LYS A 313 2.76 -28.58 45.24
C LYS A 313 2.83 -27.53 46.34
N ARG A 314 3.70 -26.52 46.18
CA ARG A 314 3.82 -25.40 47.11
C ARG A 314 2.51 -24.61 47.17
N TYR A 315 1.89 -24.37 46.01
CA TYR A 315 0.62 -23.66 45.86
C TYR A 315 -0.53 -24.35 46.59
N ARG A 316 -0.66 -25.66 46.42
CA ARG A 316 -1.66 -26.48 47.13
C ARG A 316 -1.47 -26.48 48.66
N SER A 317 -0.25 -26.29 49.14
CA SER A 317 0.04 -26.20 50.58
C SER A 317 -0.22 -24.81 51.17
N SER A 318 -0.19 -23.75 50.37
CA SER A 318 -0.41 -22.36 50.81
C SER A 318 -1.85 -21.88 50.62
N SER A 319 -2.57 -22.39 49.62
CA SER A 319 -3.89 -21.86 49.21
C SER A 319 -4.90 -22.99 48.93
N TYR A 320 -6.20 -22.74 49.19
CA TYR A 320 -7.30 -23.71 49.02
C TYR A 320 -7.68 -24.02 47.54
N PHE A 321 -6.85 -23.65 46.57
CA PHE A 321 -7.11 -23.92 45.16
C PHE A 321 -6.71 -25.35 44.78
N ILE A 322 -7.54 -26.01 43.96
CA ILE A 322 -7.18 -27.31 43.38
C ILE A 322 -6.27 -27.05 42.17
N CYS A 323 -4.96 -27.16 42.37
CA CYS A 323 -4.00 -27.14 41.27
C CYS A 323 -3.99 -28.52 40.59
N TYR A 324 -4.43 -28.60 39.33
CA TYR A 324 -4.27 -29.79 38.50
C TYR A 324 -3.07 -29.60 37.57
N ILE A 325 -2.09 -30.50 37.69
CA ILE A 325 -0.99 -30.63 36.73
C ILE A 325 -1.60 -31.32 35.51
N LEU A 326 -1.60 -30.64 34.35
CA LEU A 326 -2.08 -31.26 33.13
C LEU A 326 -1.09 -32.39 32.75
N PHE A 327 -1.58 -33.63 32.78
CA PHE A 327 -0.96 -34.73 32.08
C PHE A 327 -0.89 -34.39 30.58
N PRO A 328 0.14 -34.86 29.86
CA PRO A 328 0.35 -34.51 28.46
C PRO A 328 -0.91 -34.87 27.67
N PHE A 329 -1.54 -33.87 27.07
CA PHE A 329 -2.38 -34.11 25.91
C PHE A 329 -1.43 -34.63 24.81
N ILE A 330 -1.55 -35.93 24.55
CA ILE A 330 -0.91 -36.65 23.45
C ILE A 330 -1.36 -36.06 22.12
#